data_AF-A0A954A156-F1
#
_entry.id   AF-A0A954A156-F1
#
_cell.length_a   1.000
_cell.length_b   1.000
_cell.length_c   1.000
_cell.angle_alpha   90.00
_cell.angle_beta   90.00
_cell.angle_gamma   90.00
#
_symmetry.space_group_name_H-M   'P 1'
#
loop_
_entity.id
_entity.type
_entity.pdbx_description
1 polymer ?
#
loop_
_entity_poly.entity_id
_entity_poly.type
_entity_poly.pdbx_seq_one_letter_code
_entity_poly.pdbx_strand_id
1 'polypeptide(L)'
;MPVGDERDIRLPEDDGQGACHVPVLVQEALDALALAPGMVVVDGTCGAGGHGRAMVAALDPGGRYVGLDRDPEFLTRAQAALGGAAGARVAFSLRHSLFSRMREVLA
;
A
#
# COMPACT_ATOMS: atom_id res chain seq x y z
N MET A 1 -19.43 37.06 30.24
CA MET A 1 -19.35 35.82 29.44
C MET A 1 -17.87 35.57 29.14
N PRO A 2 -17.19 34.65 29.83
CA PRO A 2 -15.81 34.33 29.50
C PRO A 2 -15.77 33.43 28.26
N VAL A 3 -14.74 33.64 27.45
CA VAL A 3 -14.42 32.87 26.24
C VAL A 3 -13.94 31.48 26.67
N GLY A 4 -14.43 30.45 25.96
CA GLY A 4 -14.12 29.04 26.21
C GLY A 4 -12.63 28.74 26.09
N ASP A 5 -12.19 27.88 26.99
CA ASP A 5 -10.84 27.48 27.32
C ASP A 5 -10.28 26.48 26.29
N GLU A 6 -9.19 26.84 25.61
CA GLU A 6 -8.53 26.07 24.53
C GLU A 6 -7.69 24.88 25.04
N ARG A 7 -8.12 24.18 26.09
CA ARG A 7 -7.28 23.15 26.73
C ARG A 7 -7.53 21.72 26.24
N ASP A 8 -6.43 21.17 25.70
CA ASP A 8 -6.05 19.75 25.60
C ASP A 8 -6.72 18.89 24.51
N ILE A 9 -6.39 19.19 23.24
CA ILE A 9 -6.22 18.11 22.25
C ILE A 9 -4.80 17.56 22.47
N ARG A 10 -4.63 16.61 23.41
CA ARG A 10 -3.37 15.85 23.49
C ARG A 10 -3.27 14.95 22.27
N LEU A 11 -2.46 15.35 21.31
CA LEU A 11 -1.95 14.43 20.31
C LEU A 11 -1.09 13.38 21.04
N PRO A 12 -1.26 12.08 20.77
CA PRO A 12 -0.43 11.05 21.38
C PRO A 12 1.04 11.33 21.09
N GLU A 13 1.89 11.23 22.12
CA GLU A 13 3.33 11.41 21.99
C GLU A 13 3.92 10.29 21.14
N ASP A 14 4.80 10.66 20.21
CA ASP A 14 5.54 9.76 19.32
C ASP A 14 6.61 9.02 20.12
N ASP A 15 6.35 7.75 20.44
CA ASP A 15 7.14 6.88 21.30
C ASP A 15 8.34 6.24 20.57
N GLY A 16 8.78 6.84 19.45
CA GLY A 16 10.01 6.47 18.75
C GLY A 16 10.01 5.06 18.15
N GLN A 17 8.84 4.41 18.14
CA GLN A 17 8.62 3.10 17.55
C GLN A 17 7.91 3.28 16.21
N GLY A 18 8.66 3.81 15.24
CA GLY A 18 8.38 3.77 13.80
C GLY A 18 6.98 4.28 13.42
N ALA A 19 6.87 5.58 13.14
CA ALA A 19 5.70 6.20 12.53
C ALA A 19 4.95 5.24 11.60
N CYS A 20 3.77 4.79 12.04
CA CYS A 20 2.93 3.89 11.27
C CYS A 20 2.56 4.63 9.97
N HIS A 21 3.23 4.29 8.86
CA HIS A 21 3.01 4.96 7.59
C HIS A 21 1.60 4.66 7.09
N VAL A 22 0.70 5.63 7.26
CA VAL A 22 -0.66 5.57 6.74
C VAL A 22 -0.64 6.00 5.27
N PRO A 23 -1.04 5.13 4.32
CA PRO A 23 -1.08 5.51 2.92
C PRO A 23 -2.13 6.60 2.67
N VAL A 24 -1.74 7.64 1.94
CA VAL A 24 -2.61 8.77 1.61
C VAL A 24 -3.70 8.33 0.63
N LEU A 25 -4.95 8.71 0.92
CA LEU A 25 -6.13 8.47 0.06
C LEU A 25 -6.31 7.01 -0.37
N VAL A 26 -6.12 6.07 0.57
CA VAL A 26 -6.19 4.63 0.26
C VAL A 26 -7.58 4.21 -0.21
N GLN A 27 -8.65 4.67 0.43
CA GLN A 27 -10.01 4.27 0.08
C GLN A 27 -10.42 4.86 -1.27
N GLU A 28 -10.11 6.14 -1.49
CA GLU A 28 -10.40 6.83 -2.73
C GLU A 28 -9.66 6.20 -3.91
N ALA A 29 -8.42 5.74 -3.72
CA ALA A 29 -7.68 5.02 -4.74
C ALA A 29 -8.32 3.66 -5.07
N LEU A 30 -8.76 2.89 -4.06
CA LEU A 30 -9.45 1.62 -4.27
C LEU A 30 -10.78 1.80 -5.00
N ASP A 31 -11.56 2.81 -4.60
CA ASP A 31 -12.85 3.13 -5.19
C ASP A 31 -12.70 3.59 -6.64
N ALA A 32 -11.72 4.46 -6.93
CA ALA A 32 -11.44 4.94 -8.27
C ALA A 32 -10.96 3.84 -9.22
N LEU A 33 -10.18 2.87 -8.70
CA LEU A 33 -9.73 1.71 -9.46
C LEU A 33 -10.81 0.62 -9.58
N ALA A 34 -11.90 0.72 -8.81
CA ALA A 34 -12.97 -0.26 -8.74
C ALA A 34 -12.45 -1.70 -8.58
N LEU A 35 -11.47 -1.89 -7.68
CA LEU A 35 -10.83 -3.20 -7.51
C LEU A 35 -11.85 -4.22 -7.00
N ALA A 36 -11.78 -5.40 -7.58
CA ALA A 36 -12.62 -6.53 -7.24
C ALA A 36 -11.80 -7.83 -7.18
N PRO A 37 -12.34 -8.86 -6.52
CA PRO A 37 -11.71 -10.18 -6.50
C PRO A 37 -11.39 -10.70 -7.91
N GLY A 38 -10.24 -11.37 -8.05
CA GLY A 38 -9.83 -11.98 -9.32
C GLY A 38 -9.19 -11.02 -10.33
N MET A 39 -9.18 -9.71 -10.07
CA MET A 39 -8.55 -8.74 -10.95
C MET A 39 -7.02 -8.78 -10.88
N VAL A 40 -6.39 -8.15 -11.88
CA VAL A 40 -4.95 -7.88 -11.88
C VAL A 40 -4.75 -6.39 -11.67
N VAL A 41 -3.95 -6.01 -10.68
CA VAL A 41 -3.55 -4.61 -10.45
C VAL A 41 -2.04 -4.47 -10.60
N VAL A 42 -1.64 -3.32 -11.13
CA VAL A 42 -0.24 -2.93 -11.24
C VAL A 42 -0.04 -1.64 -10.46
N ASP A 43 0.75 -1.70 -9.40
CA ASP A 43 1.18 -0.55 -8.62
C ASP A 43 2.55 -0.11 -9.12
N GLY A 44 2.59 1.02 -9.84
CA GLY A 44 3.82 1.55 -10.45
C GLY A 44 4.80 2.16 -9.46
N THR A 45 4.38 2.38 -8.21
CA THR A 45 5.15 3.07 -7.17
C THR A 45 4.88 2.43 -5.82
N CYS A 46 5.09 1.13 -5.72
CA CYS A 46 4.60 0.37 -4.57
C CYS A 46 5.23 0.77 -3.24
N GLY A 47 6.39 1.43 -3.27
CA GLY A 47 7.08 1.90 -2.08
C GLY A 47 7.25 0.78 -1.07
N ALA A 48 6.94 1.05 0.20
CA ALA A 48 6.97 0.06 1.27
C ALA A 48 5.74 -0.88 1.31
N GLY A 49 4.86 -0.86 0.31
CA GLY A 49 3.68 -1.73 0.22
C GLY A 49 2.44 -1.22 0.95
N GLY A 50 2.36 0.10 1.23
CA GLY A 50 1.25 0.72 1.95
C GLY A 50 -0.11 0.52 1.27
N HIS A 51 -0.29 1.06 0.06
CA HIS A 51 -1.49 0.81 -0.76
C HIS A 51 -1.60 -0.66 -1.16
N GLY A 52 -0.47 -1.30 -1.47
CA GLY A 52 -0.42 -2.70 -1.88
C GLY A 52 -1.11 -3.67 -0.92
N ARG A 53 -1.05 -3.44 0.40
CA ARG A 53 -1.79 -4.24 1.39
C ARG A 53 -3.30 -4.20 1.18
N ALA A 54 -3.84 -3.00 0.99
CA ALA A 54 -5.27 -2.80 0.80
C ALA A 54 -5.72 -3.31 -0.59
N MET A 55 -4.90 -3.12 -1.61
CA MET A 55 -5.14 -3.67 -2.94
C MET A 55 -5.15 -5.21 -2.92
N VAL A 56 -4.16 -5.85 -2.30
CA VAL A 56 -4.12 -7.32 -2.16
C VAL A 56 -5.36 -7.86 -1.44
N ALA A 57 -5.85 -7.18 -0.40
CA ALA A 57 -7.09 -7.56 0.27
C ALA A 57 -8.31 -7.44 -0.66
N ALA A 58 -8.42 -6.37 -1.46
CA ALA A 58 -9.52 -6.17 -2.41
C ALA A 58 -9.51 -7.19 -3.58
N LEU A 59 -8.34 -7.71 -3.93
CA LEU A 59 -8.14 -8.70 -4.99
C LEU A 59 -8.44 -10.14 -4.55
N ASP A 60 -8.58 -10.40 -3.26
CA ASP A 60 -8.91 -11.74 -2.76
C ASP A 60 -10.40 -12.07 -2.99
N PRO A 61 -10.73 -13.29 -3.44
CA PRO A 61 -9.82 -14.34 -3.90
C PRO A 61 -9.43 -14.24 -5.38
N GLY A 62 -8.28 -14.83 -5.70
CA GLY A 62 -7.90 -15.20 -7.07
C GLY A 62 -7.28 -14.09 -7.90
N GLY A 63 -7.05 -12.90 -7.34
CA GLY A 63 -6.43 -11.80 -8.06
C GLY A 63 -4.91 -11.86 -8.13
N ARG A 64 -4.31 -10.87 -8.79
CA ARG A 64 -2.86 -10.69 -8.88
C ARG A 64 -2.44 -9.24 -8.64
N TYR A 65 -1.43 -9.07 -7.80
CA TYR A 65 -0.77 -7.79 -7.55
C TYR A 65 0.64 -7.77 -8.16
N VAL A 66 0.97 -6.73 -8.93
CA VAL A 66 2.32 -6.47 -9.43
C VAL A 66 2.79 -5.11 -8.94
N GLY A 67 3.79 -5.10 -8.06
CA GLY A 67 4.40 -3.87 -7.54
C GLY A 67 5.71 -3.55 -8.24
N LEU A 68 5.88 -2.30 -8.64
CA LEU A 68 7.13 -1.77 -9.19
C LEU A 68 7.65 -0.67 -8.25
N ASP A 69 8.96 -0.68 -8.05
CA ASP A 69 9.68 0.46 -7.48
C ASP A 69 11.08 0.54 -8.09
N ARG A 70 11.60 1.76 -8.19
CA ARG A 70 12.96 2.02 -8.68
C ARG A 70 14.01 1.80 -7.59
N ASP A 71 13.58 1.74 -6.33
CA ASP A 71 14.46 1.57 -5.19
C ASP A 71 14.32 0.14 -4.65
N PRO A 72 15.41 -0.66 -4.67
CA PRO A 72 15.37 -2.02 -4.17
C PRO A 72 15.08 -2.11 -2.66
N GLU A 73 15.40 -1.09 -1.87
CA GLU A 73 15.14 -1.09 -0.42
C GLU A 73 13.63 -1.07 -0.13
N PHE A 74 12.88 -0.27 -0.89
CA PHE A 74 11.42 -0.23 -0.80
C PHE A 74 10.80 -1.58 -1.15
N LEU A 75 11.34 -2.30 -2.14
CA LEU A 75 10.88 -3.65 -2.47
C LEU A 75 11.12 -4.65 -1.34
N THR A 76 12.24 -4.57 -0.63
CA THR A 76 12.46 -5.40 0.57
C THR A 76 11.40 -5.12 1.64
N ARG A 77 11.07 -3.85 1.86
CA ARG A 77 10.03 -3.45 2.82
C ARG A 77 8.64 -3.88 2.38
N ALA A 78 8.31 -3.73 1.09
CA ALA A 78 7.05 -4.19 0.50
C ALA A 78 6.91 -5.72 0.60
N GLN A 79 7.99 -6.47 0.39
CA GLN A 79 7.99 -7.93 0.55
C GLN A 79 7.60 -8.32 1.98
N ALA A 80 8.17 -7.66 2.98
CA ALA A 80 7.80 -7.88 4.38
C ALA A 80 6.35 -7.45 4.66
N ALA A 81 5.94 -6.31 4.10
CA ALA A 81 4.61 -5.75 4.32
C ALA A 81 3.49 -6.63 3.75
N LEU A 82 3.70 -7.18 2.55
CA LEU A 82 2.74 -8.02 1.83
C LEU A 82 2.84 -9.50 2.23
N GLY A 83 4.01 -9.98 2.62
CA GLY A 83 4.21 -11.35 3.11
C GLY A 83 3.40 -11.66 4.38
N GLY A 84 3.07 -10.64 5.17
CA GLY A 84 2.17 -10.75 6.32
C GLY A 84 0.69 -10.98 5.96
N ALA A 85 0.29 -10.77 4.70
CA ALA A 85 -1.07 -11.06 4.21
C ALA A 85 -1.26 -12.56 3.88
N ALA A 86 -0.63 -13.46 4.65
CA ALA A 86 -0.44 -14.90 4.40
C ALA A 86 -1.72 -15.76 4.35
N GLY A 87 -2.91 -15.16 4.29
CA GLY A 87 -4.19 -15.83 4.05
C GLY A 87 -4.86 -15.46 2.74
N ALA A 88 -4.39 -14.42 2.04
CA ALA A 88 -4.98 -14.00 0.77
C ALA A 88 -4.57 -14.97 -0.35
N ARG A 89 -5.55 -15.49 -1.09
CA ARG A 89 -5.39 -16.29 -2.32
C ARG A 89 -5.09 -15.37 -3.50
N VAL A 90 -4.13 -14.47 -3.33
CA VAL A 90 -3.73 -13.46 -4.30
C VAL A 90 -2.26 -13.68 -4.63
N ALA A 91 -1.97 -13.86 -5.91
CA ALA A 91 -0.58 -13.94 -6.35
C ALA A 91 0.03 -12.54 -6.32
N PHE A 92 1.21 -12.36 -5.72
CA PHE A 92 1.90 -11.08 -5.77
C PHE A 92 3.32 -11.21 -6.31
N SER A 93 3.80 -10.17 -6.99
CA SER A 93 5.17 -10.07 -7.45
C SER A 93 5.69 -8.65 -7.34
N LEU A 94 6.97 -8.52 -7.00
CA LEU A 94 7.67 -7.24 -6.88
C LEU A 94 8.77 -7.18 -7.94
N ARG A 95 8.94 -6.00 -8.55
CA ARG A 95 9.83 -5.79 -9.70
C ARG A 95 10.62 -4.50 -9.51
N HIS A 96 11.95 -4.63 -9.48
CA HIS A 96 12.86 -3.49 -9.49
C HIS A 96 12.90 -2.89 -10.90
N SER A 97 12.14 -1.81 -11.11
CA SER A 97 12.00 -1.15 -12.41
C SER A 97 11.35 0.22 -12.27
N LEU A 98 11.51 1.05 -13.30
CA LEU A 98 10.74 2.28 -13.45
C LEU A 98 9.33 1.95 -13.94
N PHE A 99 8.31 2.67 -13.45
CA PHE A 99 6.94 2.52 -13.97
C PHE A 99 6.83 2.79 -15.47
N SER A 100 7.73 3.62 -16.04
CA SER A 100 7.76 3.90 -17.48
C SER A 100 8.12 2.67 -18.32
N ARG A 101 8.70 1.63 -17.71
CA ARG A 101 9.03 0.34 -18.33
C ARG A 101 7.98 -0.75 -18.05
N MET A 102 6.81 -0.38 -17.56
CA MET A 102 5.75 -1.34 -17.19
C MET A 102 5.38 -2.31 -18.32
N ARG A 103 5.43 -1.87 -19.59
CA ARG A 103 5.19 -2.74 -20.75
C ARG A 103 6.18 -3.92 -20.82
N GLU A 104 7.45 -3.71 -20.51
CA GLU A 104 8.49 -4.76 -20.53
C GLU A 104 8.33 -5.71 -19.33
N VAL A 105 7.91 -5.16 -18.19
CA VAL A 105 7.74 -5.91 -16.94
C VAL A 105 6.55 -6.87 -17.00
N LEU A 106 5.52 -6.53 -17.77
CA LEU A 106 4.27 -7.29 -17.90
C LEU A 106 4.19 -8.19 -19.14
N ALA A 107 5.25 -8.20 -19.97
CA ALA A 107 5.32 -9.00 -21.18
C ALA A 107 5.48 -10.50 -20.92
#